data_AF-A0A7J2SQE0-F1
#
_entry.id   AF-A0A7J2SQE0-F1
#
_cell.length_a   1.000
_cell.length_b   1.000
_cell.length_c   1.000
_cell.angle_alpha   90.00
_cell.angle_beta   90.00
_cell.angle_gamma   90.00
#
_symmetry.space_group_name_H-M   'P 1'
#
loop_
_entity.id
_entity.type
_entity.pdbx_description
1 polymer ?
#
loop_
_entity_poly.entity_id
_entity_poly.type
_entity_poly.pdbx_seq_one_letter_code
_entity_poly.pdbx_strand_id
1 'polypeptide(L)'
;MKPKWKPSENEKPTAYIIVLVDKQKSPYYEVDIGLAAENIMVMAVGCGLGSCMLRNIDREEIRRLFSIPDNLYVDSVIALGYPAEEPVVEDLKDSVKYWKDEQGVLHVPKRRLEDILHLNSY
;
A
#
# COMPACT_ATOMS: atom_id res chain seq x y z
N MET A 1 10.24 16.82 -3.88
CA MET A 1 10.67 16.12 -5.10
C MET A 1 9.94 14.78 -5.17
N LYS A 2 9.26 14.48 -6.27
CA LYS A 2 8.84 13.10 -6.57
C LYS A 2 10.12 12.30 -6.87
N PRO A 3 10.26 11.04 -6.40
CA PRO A 3 11.41 10.23 -6.78
C PRO A 3 11.48 10.16 -8.32
N LYS A 4 12.67 10.38 -8.89
CA LYS A 4 12.90 10.33 -10.35
C LYS A 4 12.75 8.92 -10.92
N TRP A 5 12.69 7.92 -10.04
CA TRP A 5 12.62 6.51 -10.39
C TRP A 5 11.21 6.12 -10.88
N LYS A 6 11.18 5.33 -11.96
CA LYS A 6 9.98 4.68 -12.50
C LYS A 6 10.32 3.19 -12.68
N PRO A 7 9.39 2.28 -12.34
CA PRO A 7 9.61 0.86 -12.59
C PRO A 7 9.72 0.60 -14.11
N SER A 8 10.67 -0.24 -14.50
CA SER A 8 10.75 -0.83 -15.84
C SER A 8 9.58 -1.79 -16.08
N GLU A 9 9.38 -2.24 -17.32
CA GLU A 9 8.30 -3.18 -17.66
C GLU A 9 8.34 -4.47 -16.82
N ASN A 10 9.54 -4.98 -16.51
CA ASN A 10 9.72 -6.20 -15.71
C ASN A 10 9.58 -5.97 -14.20
N GLU A 11 9.61 -4.71 -13.75
CA GLU A 11 9.44 -4.32 -12.35
C GLU A 11 8.00 -3.86 -12.04
N LYS A 12 7.12 -3.84 -13.05
CA LYS A 12 5.71 -3.51 -12.84
C LYS A 12 4.98 -4.65 -12.12
N PRO A 13 3.95 -4.32 -11.33
CA PRO A 13 3.05 -5.34 -10.79
C PRO A 13 2.48 -6.21 -11.90
N THR A 14 2.46 -7.52 -11.68
CA THR A 14 1.90 -8.51 -12.63
C THR A 14 0.40 -8.70 -12.45
N ALA A 15 -0.15 -8.31 -11.29
CA ALA A 15 -1.56 -8.39 -10.99
C ALA A 15 -2.03 -7.23 -10.11
N TYR A 16 -3.33 -6.95 -10.17
CA TYR A 16 -4.00 -5.94 -9.36
C TYR A 16 -5.32 -6.50 -8.82
N ILE A 17 -5.61 -6.21 -7.55
CA ILE A 17 -6.91 -6.46 -6.92
C ILE A 17 -7.58 -5.11 -6.67
N ILE A 18 -8.75 -4.89 -7.24
CA ILE A 18 -9.53 -3.67 -6.99
C ILE A 18 -10.46 -3.93 -5.81
N VAL A 19 -10.34 -3.13 -4.75
CA VAL A 19 -11.16 -3.24 -3.55
C VAL A 19 -12.40 -2.36 -3.69
N LEU A 20 -13.57 -3.01 -3.69
CA LEU A 20 -14.87 -2.36 -3.87
C LEU A 20 -15.68 -2.42 -2.59
N VAL A 21 -16.39 -1.33 -2.32
CA VAL A 21 -17.10 -1.13 -1.06
C VAL A 21 -18.52 -0.67 -1.33
N ASP A 22 -19.47 -1.36 -0.71
CA ASP A 22 -20.82 -0.82 -0.57
C ASP A 22 -20.90 -0.04 0.75
N LYS A 23 -20.81 1.29 0.66
CA LYS A 23 -20.80 2.19 1.83
C LYS A 23 -22.11 2.14 2.63
N GLN A 24 -23.19 1.58 2.07
CA GLN A 24 -24.47 1.45 2.78
C GLN A 24 -24.47 0.29 3.77
N LYS A 25 -23.56 -0.69 3.62
CA LYS A 25 -23.52 -1.90 4.47
C LYS A 25 -22.81 -1.70 5.80
N SER A 26 -21.80 -0.84 5.84
CA SER A 26 -21.03 -0.58 7.05
C SER A 26 -20.47 0.85 7.03
N PRO A 27 -20.73 1.68 8.06
CA PRO A 27 -20.06 2.96 8.20
C PRO A 27 -18.59 2.81 8.62
N TYR A 28 -18.15 1.62 9.04
CA TYR A 28 -16.80 1.32 9.52
C TYR A 28 -15.93 0.60 8.48
N TYR A 29 -16.34 0.64 7.21
CA TYR A 29 -15.73 -0.12 6.12
C TYR A 29 -14.20 0.08 6.00
N GLU A 30 -13.67 1.26 6.37
CA GLU A 30 -12.23 1.53 6.27
C GLU A 30 -11.40 0.62 7.18
N VAL A 31 -11.92 0.25 8.36
CA VAL A 31 -11.25 -0.69 9.26
C VAL A 31 -11.30 -2.09 8.68
N ASP A 32 -12.47 -2.53 8.23
CA ASP A 32 -12.67 -3.86 7.65
C ASP A 32 -11.76 -4.08 6.42
N ILE A 33 -11.66 -3.06 5.56
CA ILE A 33 -10.78 -3.09 4.38
C ILE A 33 -9.32 -3.08 4.78
N GLY A 34 -8.92 -2.27 5.77
CA GLY A 34 -7.54 -2.26 6.26
C GLY A 34 -7.10 -3.65 6.71
N LEU A 35 -7.94 -4.34 7.49
CA LEU A 35 -7.69 -5.70 7.95
C LEU A 35 -7.66 -6.72 6.80
N ALA A 36 -8.61 -6.63 5.87
CA ALA A 36 -8.66 -7.51 4.72
C ALA A 36 -7.44 -7.32 3.79
N ALA A 37 -7.07 -6.07 3.53
CA ALA A 37 -5.92 -5.73 2.70
C ALA A 37 -4.61 -6.19 3.35
N GLU A 38 -4.43 -5.98 4.65
CA GLU A 38 -3.25 -6.46 5.37
C GLU A 38 -3.13 -7.99 5.31
N ASN A 39 -4.23 -8.72 5.52
CA ASN A 39 -4.22 -10.18 5.40
C ASN A 39 -3.82 -10.65 3.99
N ILE A 40 -4.31 -9.99 2.94
CA ILE A 40 -3.93 -10.27 1.56
C ILE A 40 -2.42 -10.01 1.36
N MET A 41 -1.92 -8.87 1.83
CA MET A 41 -0.52 -8.46 1.67
C MET A 41 0.44 -9.39 2.43
N VAL A 42 0.11 -9.76 3.67
CA VAL A 42 0.89 -10.72 4.47
C VAL A 42 0.89 -12.10 3.83
N MET A 43 -0.25 -12.57 3.34
CA MET A 43 -0.32 -13.85 2.62
C MET A 43 0.48 -13.81 1.31
N ALA A 44 0.48 -12.68 0.59
CA ALA A 44 1.29 -12.51 -0.62
C ALA A 44 2.77 -12.72 -0.31
N VAL A 45 3.28 -12.12 0.78
CA VAL A 45 4.66 -12.34 1.24
C VAL A 45 4.92 -13.82 1.55
N GLY A 46 3.98 -14.50 2.23
CA GLY A 46 4.07 -15.93 2.49
C GLY A 46 4.13 -16.81 1.23
N CYS A 47 3.59 -16.33 0.11
CA CYS A 47 3.67 -16.97 -1.20
C CYS A 47 4.90 -16.55 -2.03
N GLY A 48 5.81 -15.75 -1.48
CA GLY A 48 6.97 -15.22 -2.21
C GLY A 48 6.64 -14.05 -3.16
N LEU A 49 5.52 -13.37 -2.95
CA LEU A 49 5.09 -12.20 -3.72
C LEU A 49 5.29 -10.90 -2.92
N GLY A 50 5.57 -9.82 -3.64
CA GLY A 50 5.50 -8.46 -3.13
C GLY A 50 4.10 -7.90 -3.32
N SER A 51 3.74 -6.94 -2.46
CA SER A 51 2.44 -6.26 -2.54
C SER A 51 2.53 -4.79 -2.16
N CYS A 52 1.62 -3.98 -2.69
CA CYS A 52 1.50 -2.57 -2.33
C CYS A 52 0.04 -2.11 -2.43
N MET A 53 -0.52 -1.58 -1.35
CA MET A 53 -1.84 -0.95 -1.35
C MET A 53 -1.76 0.49 -1.86
N LEU A 54 -2.51 0.77 -2.92
CA LEU A 54 -2.57 2.06 -3.61
C LEU A 54 -3.91 2.74 -3.31
N ARG A 55 -3.85 3.93 -2.67
CA ARG A 55 -5.04 4.80 -2.45
C ARG A 55 -5.03 6.08 -3.29
N ASN A 56 -3.86 6.49 -3.77
CA ASN A 56 -3.73 7.60 -4.73
C ASN A 56 -3.93 7.06 -6.15
N ILE A 57 -5.19 6.90 -6.54
CA ILE A 57 -5.64 6.24 -7.76
C ILE A 57 -6.70 7.08 -8.48
N ASP A 58 -6.82 6.93 -9.79
CA ASP A 58 -7.90 7.50 -10.58
C ASP A 58 -9.14 6.61 -10.50
N ARG A 59 -10.04 6.93 -9.56
CA ARG A 59 -11.22 6.11 -9.25
C ARG A 59 -12.25 6.12 -10.38
N GLU A 60 -12.40 7.26 -11.07
CA GLU A 60 -13.35 7.40 -12.16
C GLU A 60 -12.88 6.61 -13.39
N GLU A 61 -11.58 6.66 -13.69
CA GLU A 61 -11.02 5.85 -14.77
C GLU A 61 -11.12 4.35 -14.48
N ILE A 62 -10.82 3.91 -13.25
CA ILE A 62 -11.00 2.51 -12.83
C ILE A 62 -12.47 2.10 -12.96
N ARG A 63 -13.40 2.93 -12.48
CA ARG A 63 -14.85 2.69 -12.63
C ARG A 63 -15.24 2.48 -14.08
N ARG A 64 -14.79 3.37 -14.97
CA ARG A 64 -15.08 3.33 -16.40
C ARG A 64 -14.50 2.08 -17.06
N LEU A 65 -13.24 1.76 -16.80
CA LEU A 65 -12.54 0.62 -17.41
C LEU A 65 -13.20 -0.72 -17.06
N PHE A 66 -13.67 -0.87 -15.82
CA PHE A 66 -14.24 -2.12 -15.33
C PHE A 66 -15.78 -2.11 -15.21
N SER A 67 -16.45 -1.07 -15.73
CA SER A 67 -17.91 -0.91 -15.67
C SER A 67 -18.48 -1.09 -14.25
N ILE A 68 -17.83 -0.47 -13.26
CA ILE A 68 -18.17 -0.65 -11.84
C ILE A 68 -19.48 0.09 -11.52
N PRO A 69 -20.49 -0.56 -10.93
CA PRO A 69 -21.76 0.07 -10.56
C PRO A 69 -21.62 1.24 -9.59
N ASP A 70 -22.48 2.26 -9.72
CA ASP A 70 -22.43 3.49 -8.92
C ASP A 70 -22.63 3.28 -7.41
N ASN A 71 -23.31 2.19 -7.03
CA ASN A 71 -23.50 1.84 -5.62
C ASN A 71 -22.23 1.28 -4.96
N LEU A 72 -21.18 0.98 -5.74
CA LEU A 72 -19.89 0.54 -5.23
C LEU A 72 -18.86 1.65 -5.31
N TYR A 73 -18.12 1.85 -4.23
CA TYR A 73 -17.00 2.76 -4.13
C TYR A 73 -15.69 2.03 -4.39
N VAL A 74 -14.84 2.58 -5.26
CA VAL A 74 -13.47 2.12 -5.47
C VAL A 74 -12.60 2.70 -4.35
N ASP A 75 -12.29 1.89 -3.33
CA ASP A 75 -11.51 2.37 -2.19
C ASP A 75 -10.01 2.42 -2.51
N SER A 76 -9.47 1.27 -2.91
CA SER A 76 -8.04 1.03 -3.08
C SER A 76 -7.77 -0.04 -4.13
N VAL A 77 -6.52 -0.12 -4.55
CA VAL A 77 -6.02 -1.20 -5.41
C VAL A 77 -4.81 -1.84 -4.73
N ILE A 78 -4.77 -3.16 -4.65
CA ILE A 78 -3.59 -3.89 -4.16
C ILE A 78 -2.83 -4.37 -5.39
N ALA A 79 -1.64 -3.82 -5.59
CA ALA A 79 -0.69 -4.29 -6.60
C ALA A 79 0.03 -5.52 -6.08
N LEU A 80 0.24 -6.51 -6.95
CA LEU A 80 0.93 -7.77 -6.67
C LEU A 80 1.98 -8.05 -7.75
N GLY A 81 3.10 -8.65 -7.36
CA GLY A 81 4.15 -9.06 -8.29
C GLY A 81 5.28 -9.79 -7.60
N TYR A 82 6.29 -10.19 -8.36
CA TYR A 82 7.53 -10.72 -7.79
C TYR A 82 8.39 -9.56 -7.28
N PRO A 83 8.88 -9.60 -6.03
CA PRO A 83 9.74 -8.53 -5.50
C PRO A 83 10.98 -8.34 -6.38
N ALA A 84 11.26 -7.08 -6.74
CA ALA A 84 12.46 -6.68 -7.48
C ALA A 84 13.40 -5.78 -6.65
N GLU A 85 13.01 -5.48 -5.40
CA GLU A 85 13.78 -4.67 -4.46
C GLU A 85 13.64 -5.23 -3.04
N GLU A 86 14.67 -5.00 -2.23
CA GLU A 86 14.71 -5.36 -0.80
C GLU A 86 14.80 -4.06 0.03
N PRO A 87 13.66 -3.49 0.47
CA PRO A 87 13.67 -2.26 1.24
C PRO A 87 14.20 -2.50 2.67
N VAL A 88 14.90 -1.50 3.20
CA VAL A 88 15.41 -1.50 4.57
C VAL A 88 14.62 -0.51 5.44
N VAL A 89 14.41 -0.89 6.70
CA VAL A 89 13.76 -0.05 7.69
C VAL A 89 14.81 0.80 8.40
N GLU A 90 14.53 2.09 8.54
CA GLU A 90 15.36 3.05 9.26
C GLU A 90 14.57 3.65 10.43
N ASP A 91 15.27 3.99 11.52
CA ASP A 91 14.66 4.79 12.57
C ASP A 91 14.31 6.18 12.03
N LEU A 92 13.08 6.61 12.30
CA LEU A 92 12.61 7.94 11.93
C LEU A 92 13.42 9.00 12.67
N LYS A 93 14.06 9.89 11.90
CA LYS A 93 14.67 11.12 12.39
C LYS A 93 13.72 12.29 12.13
N ASP A 94 13.84 12.94 10.98
CA ASP A 94 13.12 14.19 10.69
C ASP A 94 11.94 14.04 9.72
N SER A 95 11.89 12.97 8.92
CA SER A 95 10.89 12.83 7.87
C SER A 95 10.46 11.39 7.62
N VAL A 96 9.15 11.19 7.45
CA VAL A 96 8.54 9.90 7.08
C VAL A 96 8.69 9.58 5.59
N LYS A 97 9.30 10.47 4.80
CA LYS A 97 9.49 10.26 3.36
C LYS A 97 10.57 9.20 3.15
N TYR A 98 10.22 8.12 2.46
CA TYR A 98 11.18 7.14 1.97
C TYR A 98 12.12 7.74 0.92
N TRP A 99 13.31 7.17 0.79
CA TRP A 99 14.35 7.61 -0.15
C TRP A 99 15.13 6.41 -0.67
N LYS A 100 15.83 6.57 -1.80
CA LYS A 100 16.75 5.54 -2.33
C LYS A 100 18.19 6.01 -2.17
N ASP A 101 19.08 5.12 -1.73
CA ASP A 101 20.51 5.41 -1.61
C ASP A 101 21.23 5.39 -2.98
N GLU A 102 22.56 5.55 -2.98
CA GLU A 102 23.37 5.53 -4.19
C GLU A 102 23.37 4.16 -4.89
N GLN A 103 23.07 3.09 -4.14
CA GLN A 103 22.97 1.72 -4.62
C GLN A 103 21.55 1.36 -5.09
N GLY A 104 20.58 2.25 -4.88
CA GLY A 104 19.17 2.08 -5.26
C GLY A 104 18.31 1.36 -4.22
N VAL A 105 18.85 1.09 -3.02
CA VAL A 105 18.12 0.47 -1.90
C VAL A 105 17.08 1.44 -1.36
N LEU A 106 15.85 0.98 -1.15
CA LEU A 106 14.77 1.80 -0.62
C LEU A 106 14.83 1.83 0.92
N HIS A 107 15.12 2.99 1.48
CA HIS A 107 15.10 3.23 2.93
C HIS A 107 13.73 3.76 3.35
N VAL A 108 13.11 3.10 4.33
CA VAL A 108 11.76 3.42 4.83
C VAL A 108 11.85 3.85 6.30
N PRO A 109 11.75 5.16 6.60
CA PRO A 109 11.75 5.65 7.98
C PRO A 109 10.51 5.19 8.75
N LYS A 110 10.70 4.59 9.93
CA LYS A 110 9.63 4.13 10.84
C LYS A 110 9.84 4.70 12.23
N ARG A 111 8.73 5.08 12.89
CA ARG A 111 8.76 5.54 14.29
C ARG A 111 9.31 4.41 15.17
N ARG A 112 10.12 4.77 16.17
CA ARG A 112 10.61 3.80 17.15
C ARG A 112 9.46 3.42 18.07
N LEU A 113 9.53 2.23 18.66
CA LEU A 113 8.47 1.73 19.54
C LEU A 113 8.22 2.68 20.73
N GLU A 114 9.29 3.21 21.33
CA GLU A 114 9.22 4.17 22.45
C GLU A 114 8.51 5.49 22.10
N ASP A 115 8.49 5.86 20.81
CA ASP A 115 7.83 7.09 20.35
C ASP A 115 6.30 6.89 20.15
N ILE A 116 5.79 5.66 20.23
CA ILE A 116 4.38 5.31 19.98
C ILE A 116 3.74 4.47 21.09
N LEU A 117 4.53 3.92 22.01
CA LEU A 117 4.05 3.09 23.11
C LEU A 117 3.91 3.93 24.38
N HIS A 118 2.69 4.04 24.87
CA HIS A 118 2.35 4.68 26.13
C HIS A 118 1.85 3.62 27.12
N LEU A 119 2.38 3.60 28.34
CA LEU A 119 1.97 2.66 29.38
C LEU A 119 1.19 3.41 30.46
N ASN A 120 -0.07 3.04 30.66
CA ASN A 120 -1.04 3.60 31.61
C ASN A 120 -1.51 5.05 31.34
N SER A 121 -0.68 5.89 30.75
CA SER A 121 -0.99 7.29 30.44
C SER A 121 -0.28 7.75 29.18
N TYR A 122 -0.85 8.73 28.48
CA TYR A 122 -0.17 9.41 27.38
C TYR A 122 1.03 10.23 27.88
#